data_AF-A0A813LQC7-F1
#
_entry.id   AF-A0A813LQC7-F1
#
_cell.length_a   1.000
_cell.length_b   1.000
_cell.length_c   1.000
_cell.angle_alpha   90.00
_cell.angle_beta   90.00
_cell.angle_gamma   90.00
#
_symmetry.space_group_name_H-M   'P 1'
#
loop_
_entity.id
_entity.type
_entity.pdbx_description
1 polymer ?
#
loop_
_entity_poly.entity_id
_entity_poly.type
_entity_poly.pdbx_seq_one_letter_code
_entity_poly.pdbx_strand_id
1 'polypeptide(L)'
;MRELVHIQAGQCGNQIGAKFWEVISDEHGIDPTGTYHGDSDLQLERINVYFNEATGGRYVPRAILMDLEPGTMDSVRAGPFGQLFRPDNFVFGQTGAGNNWAKGHYTEGAELIDSVLDVVRKEAEGGRVTIKKKRKKTKKSVILHVLMLFLCFLFYFRIFVLFSYFLCYFRDFLFYFRRLLFYFRDTIENNRKFKETKRNNIIKTEMKGNH
;
A
#
# COMPACT_ATOMS: atom_id res chain seq x y z
N MET A 1 -22.86 20.96 0.53
CA MET A 1 -21.42 20.81 0.22
C MET A 1 -21.09 19.32 0.19
N ARG A 2 -20.05 18.90 -0.54
CA ARG A 2 -19.60 17.49 -0.52
C ARG A 2 -18.54 17.35 0.57
N GLU A 3 -18.73 16.41 1.48
CA GLU A 3 -17.80 16.10 2.56
C GLU A 3 -17.15 14.75 2.26
N LEU A 4 -15.87 14.60 2.60
CA LEU A 4 -15.11 13.37 2.42
C LEU A 4 -14.70 12.82 3.79
N VAL A 5 -14.94 11.53 3.99
CA VAL A 5 -14.42 10.79 5.15
C VAL A 5 -13.25 9.96 4.67
N HIS A 6 -12.08 10.21 5.23
CA HIS A 6 -10.85 9.51 4.92
C HIS A 6 -10.68 8.30 5.83
N ILE A 7 -10.33 7.13 5.27
CA ILE A 7 -10.10 5.90 6.03
C ILE A 7 -8.68 5.42 5.74
N GLN A 8 -7.91 5.20 6.79
CA GLN A 8 -6.54 4.70 6.74
C GLN A 8 -6.50 3.33 7.40
N ALA A 9 -5.87 2.36 6.74
CA ALA A 9 -5.80 1.00 7.24
C ALA A 9 -4.37 0.45 7.20
N GLY A 10 -3.95 -0.13 8.32
CA GLY A 10 -2.65 -0.79 8.47
C GLY A 10 -1.46 0.18 8.52
N GLN A 11 -0.30 -0.37 8.83
CA GLN A 11 0.94 0.40 9.01
C GLN A 11 1.24 1.35 7.85
N CYS A 12 1.26 0.85 6.61
CA CYS A 12 1.56 1.66 5.43
C CYS A 12 0.50 2.75 5.19
N GLY A 13 -0.80 2.39 5.30
CA GLY A 13 -1.89 3.34 5.08
C GLY A 13 -1.88 4.48 6.11
N ASN A 14 -1.58 4.18 7.37
CA ASN A 14 -1.48 5.16 8.44
C ASN A 14 -0.24 6.07 8.29
N GLN A 15 0.90 5.55 7.82
CA GLN A 15 2.09 6.38 7.55
C GLN A 15 1.88 7.36 6.39
N ILE A 16 1.33 6.86 5.27
CA ILE A 16 1.01 7.71 4.12
C ILE A 16 -0.06 8.71 4.50
N GLY A 17 -1.08 8.27 5.22
CA GLY A 17 -2.16 9.11 5.71
C GLY A 17 -1.69 10.22 6.64
N ALA A 18 -0.76 9.93 7.57
CA ALA A 18 -0.16 10.94 8.43
C ALA A 18 0.56 12.03 7.60
N LYS A 19 1.35 11.62 6.60
CA LYS A 19 2.01 12.58 5.70
C LYS A 19 1.05 13.36 4.81
N PHE A 20 -0.01 12.72 4.34
CA PHE A 20 -1.07 13.41 3.60
C PHE A 20 -1.72 14.52 4.44
N TRP A 21 -2.06 14.24 5.70
CA TRP A 21 -2.67 15.24 6.58
C TRP A 21 -1.73 16.36 6.99
N GLU A 22 -0.44 16.09 7.13
CA GLU A 22 0.59 17.12 7.33
C GLU A 22 0.60 18.11 6.16
N VAL A 23 0.71 17.60 4.92
CA VAL A 23 0.74 18.45 3.72
C VAL A 23 -0.56 19.23 3.53
N ILE A 24 -1.72 18.59 3.70
CA ILE A 24 -3.01 19.28 3.54
C ILE A 24 -3.22 20.33 4.63
N SER A 25 -2.78 20.08 5.86
CA SER A 25 -2.92 21.04 6.95
C SER A 25 -2.05 22.27 6.67
N ASP A 26 -0.81 22.07 6.20
CA ASP A 26 0.07 23.15 5.79
C ASP A 26 -0.51 23.96 4.62
N GLU A 27 -1.07 23.31 3.59
CA GLU A 27 -1.72 23.98 2.45
C GLU A 27 -2.91 24.85 2.89
N HIS A 28 -3.69 24.36 3.87
CA HIS A 28 -4.83 25.07 4.44
C HIS A 28 -4.47 26.01 5.61
N GLY A 29 -3.19 26.14 5.98
CA GLY A 29 -2.75 27.00 7.08
C GLY A 29 -3.27 26.56 8.45
N ILE A 30 -3.50 25.26 8.66
CA ILE A 30 -3.94 24.67 9.92
C ILE A 30 -2.73 24.18 10.70
N ASP A 31 -2.59 24.67 11.93
CA ASP A 31 -1.52 24.24 12.82
C ASP A 31 -1.80 22.84 13.43
N PRO A 32 -0.83 22.23 14.12
CA PRO A 32 -1.04 20.96 14.82
C PRO A 32 -2.12 20.99 15.92
N THR A 33 -2.49 22.18 16.41
CA THR A 33 -3.56 22.34 17.40
C THR A 33 -4.94 22.36 16.75
N GLY A 34 -5.01 22.56 15.42
CA GLY A 34 -6.22 22.68 14.63
C GLY A 34 -6.69 24.12 14.44
N THR A 35 -5.91 25.11 14.83
CA THR A 35 -6.20 26.54 14.67
C THR A 35 -5.74 27.02 13.29
N TYR A 36 -6.56 27.85 12.65
CA TYR A 36 -6.22 28.46 11.36
C TYR A 36 -5.30 29.68 11.56
N HIS A 37 -4.16 29.67 10.88
CA HIS A 37 -3.15 30.72 10.84
C HIS A 37 -2.81 31.15 9.41
N GLY A 38 -3.67 30.83 8.44
CA GLY A 38 -3.46 31.21 7.04
C GLY A 38 -3.71 32.69 6.76
N ASP A 39 -3.29 33.11 5.58
CA ASP A 39 -3.31 34.49 5.08
C ASP A 39 -4.27 34.69 3.89
N SER A 40 -4.90 33.62 3.41
CA SER A 40 -5.72 33.61 2.20
C SER A 40 -7.11 33.02 2.43
N ASP A 41 -8.16 33.80 2.12
CA ASP A 41 -9.56 33.38 2.23
C ASP A 41 -9.89 32.12 1.38
N LEU A 42 -9.12 31.87 0.32
CA LEU A 42 -9.27 30.69 -0.54
C LEU A 42 -8.96 29.38 0.22
N GLN A 43 -8.11 29.43 1.24
CA GLN A 43 -7.80 28.25 2.06
C GLN A 43 -9.01 27.80 2.89
N LEU A 44 -9.91 28.73 3.25
CA LEU A 44 -11.11 28.45 4.04
C LEU A 44 -12.32 28.08 3.18
N GLU A 45 -12.37 28.49 1.91
CA GLU A 45 -13.55 28.33 1.05
C GLU A 45 -14.04 26.87 0.95
N ARG A 46 -13.13 25.89 1.06
CA ARG A 46 -13.44 24.45 0.93
C ARG A 46 -12.84 23.57 2.02
N ILE A 47 -12.42 24.15 3.14
CA ILE A 47 -11.80 23.40 4.24
C ILE A 47 -12.75 22.34 4.82
N ASN A 48 -14.06 22.62 4.79
CA ASN A 48 -15.14 21.73 5.25
C ASN A 48 -15.21 20.38 4.51
N VAL A 49 -14.57 20.25 3.35
CA VAL A 49 -14.50 18.99 2.59
C VAL A 49 -13.73 17.93 3.38
N TYR A 50 -12.61 18.33 3.99
CA TYR A 50 -11.70 17.43 4.71
C TYR A 50 -11.78 17.59 6.23
N PHE A 51 -12.10 18.78 6.72
CA PHE A 51 -12.13 19.10 8.14
C PHE A 51 -13.57 19.28 8.65
N ASN A 52 -13.74 18.94 9.92
CA ASN A 52 -14.83 19.35 10.78
C ASN A 52 -14.44 20.63 11.51
N GLU A 53 -15.23 21.68 11.38
CA GLU A 53 -15.11 22.85 12.26
C GLU A 53 -15.75 22.51 13.62
N ALA A 54 -14.93 22.37 14.64
CA ALA A 54 -15.33 22.19 16.02
C ALA A 54 -15.54 23.55 16.71
N THR A 55 -16.15 23.53 17.88
CA THR A 55 -16.31 24.73 18.71
C THR A 55 -14.94 25.34 19.05
N GLY A 56 -14.85 26.67 18.95
CA GLY A 56 -13.62 27.41 19.22
C GLY A 56 -12.70 27.61 18.01
N GLY A 57 -13.21 27.46 16.78
CA GLY A 57 -12.41 27.70 15.56
C GLY A 57 -11.37 26.62 15.30
N ARG A 58 -11.54 25.44 15.91
CA ARG A 58 -10.63 24.30 15.77
C ARG A 58 -11.09 23.40 14.62
N TYR A 59 -10.23 23.17 13.64
CA TYR A 59 -10.44 22.27 12.52
C TYR A 59 -9.91 20.88 12.85
N VAL A 60 -10.76 19.88 12.66
CA VAL A 60 -10.46 18.48 13.01
C VAL A 60 -10.63 17.59 11.77
N PRO A 61 -9.62 16.84 11.34
CA PRO A 61 -9.69 15.95 10.19
C PRO A 61 -10.85 14.95 10.27
N ARG A 62 -11.59 14.77 9.17
CA ARG A 62 -12.54 13.67 8.99
C ARG A 62 -11.79 12.39 8.61
N ALA A 63 -10.93 11.93 9.51
CA ALA A 63 -10.13 10.74 9.32
C ALA A 63 -10.47 9.65 10.32
N ILE A 64 -10.46 8.41 9.85
CA ILE A 64 -10.61 7.20 10.65
C ILE A 64 -9.36 6.37 10.43
N LEU A 65 -8.69 6.03 11.52
CA LEU A 65 -7.44 5.29 11.50
C LEU A 65 -7.71 3.91 12.09
N MET A 66 -7.44 2.88 11.30
CA MET A 66 -7.58 1.50 11.73
C MET A 66 -6.30 0.71 11.55
N ASP A 67 -6.00 -0.15 12.52
CA ASP A 67 -4.92 -1.13 12.41
C ASP A 67 -5.23 -2.33 13.32
N LEU A 68 -4.70 -3.50 13.01
CA LEU A 68 -4.79 -4.66 13.87
C LEU A 68 -3.70 -4.64 14.96
N GLU A 69 -2.71 -3.76 14.80
CA GLU A 69 -1.61 -3.58 15.75
C GLU A 69 -1.67 -2.21 16.43
N PRO A 70 -1.52 -2.13 17.76
CA PRO A 70 -1.57 -0.87 18.48
C PRO A 70 -0.33 0.02 18.21
N GLY A 71 0.82 -0.58 17.87
CA GLY A 71 2.08 0.17 17.73
C GLY A 71 2.08 1.23 16.62
N THR A 72 1.28 1.03 15.57
CA THR A 72 1.11 2.05 14.52
C THR A 72 0.42 3.30 15.07
N MET A 73 -0.52 3.14 16.00
CA MET A 73 -1.29 4.26 16.55
C MET A 73 -0.43 5.15 17.44
N ASP A 74 0.45 4.55 18.25
CA ASP A 74 1.42 5.29 19.05
C ASP A 74 2.35 6.11 18.16
N SER A 75 2.77 5.54 17.02
CA SER A 75 3.63 6.22 16.05
C SER A 75 2.92 7.43 15.41
N VAL A 76 1.64 7.29 15.04
CA VAL A 76 0.87 8.41 14.48
C VAL A 76 0.62 9.50 15.53
N ARG A 77 0.30 9.12 16.77
CA ARG A 77 0.07 10.06 17.88
C ARG A 77 1.32 10.83 18.29
N ALA A 78 2.48 10.19 18.22
CA ALA A 78 3.78 10.82 18.43
C ALA A 78 4.21 11.72 17.26
N GLY A 79 3.51 11.66 16.12
CA GLY A 79 3.76 12.52 14.97
C GLY A 79 3.39 13.99 15.22
N PRO A 80 3.90 14.91 14.38
CA PRO A 80 3.70 16.35 14.57
C PRO A 80 2.22 16.75 14.59
N PHE A 81 1.39 16.14 13.72
CA PHE A 81 -0.05 16.37 13.64
C PHE A 81 -0.87 15.29 14.37
N GLY A 82 -0.25 14.50 15.25
CA GLY A 82 -0.93 13.39 15.95
C GLY A 82 -2.08 13.85 16.85
N GLN A 83 -1.95 15.05 17.46
CA GLN A 83 -2.96 15.64 18.35
C GLN A 83 -4.16 16.24 17.62
N LEU A 84 -4.07 16.36 16.30
CA LEU A 84 -5.12 16.91 15.46
C LEU A 84 -6.28 15.92 15.29
N PHE A 85 -5.99 14.62 15.28
CA PHE A 85 -6.98 13.55 15.13
C PHE A 85 -7.81 13.35 16.40
N ARG A 86 -9.10 13.01 16.24
CA ARG A 86 -9.95 12.65 17.37
C ARG A 86 -9.53 11.31 17.96
N PRO A 87 -9.31 11.21 19.29
CA PRO A 87 -9.03 9.93 19.94
C PRO A 87 -10.08 8.85 19.65
N ASP A 88 -11.34 9.24 19.50
CA ASP A 88 -12.47 8.34 19.21
C ASP A 88 -12.42 7.70 17.81
N ASN A 89 -11.62 8.27 16.90
CA ASN A 89 -11.50 7.79 15.52
C ASN A 89 -10.36 6.80 15.32
N PHE A 90 -9.62 6.49 16.39
CA PHE A 90 -8.60 5.45 16.40
C PHE A 90 -9.24 4.12 16.78
N VAL A 91 -9.24 3.17 15.84
CA VAL A 91 -9.79 1.83 16.04
C VAL A 91 -8.69 0.81 15.84
N PHE A 92 -8.25 0.15 16.91
CA PHE A 92 -7.14 -0.78 16.83
C PHE A 92 -7.42 -2.13 17.48
N GLY A 93 -6.83 -3.18 16.91
CA GLY A 93 -6.81 -4.52 17.47
C GLY A 93 -5.70 -4.73 18.50
N GLN A 94 -5.67 -5.92 19.10
CA GLN A 94 -4.59 -6.37 19.98
C GLN A 94 -3.62 -7.33 19.26
N THR A 95 -4.03 -7.82 18.10
CA THR A 95 -3.47 -8.98 17.41
C THR A 95 -3.22 -8.62 15.94
N GLY A 96 -1.96 -8.53 15.54
CA GLY A 96 -1.59 -8.26 14.15
C GLY A 96 -2.02 -9.37 13.17
N ALA A 97 -2.24 -8.98 11.92
CA ALA A 97 -2.49 -9.93 10.84
C ALA A 97 -1.22 -10.74 10.44
N GLY A 98 -0.02 -10.24 10.77
CA GLY A 98 1.24 -10.93 10.47
C GLY A 98 1.46 -11.21 8.98
N ASN A 99 1.13 -10.24 8.11
CA ASN A 99 1.15 -10.38 6.64
C ASN A 99 0.26 -11.50 6.07
N ASN A 100 -0.69 -12.01 6.85
CA ASN A 100 -1.67 -12.99 6.39
C ASN A 100 -3.01 -12.33 6.07
N TRP A 101 -3.35 -12.32 4.78
CA TRP A 101 -4.62 -11.74 4.30
C TRP A 101 -5.85 -12.46 4.86
N ALA A 102 -5.83 -13.80 4.95
CA ALA A 102 -6.96 -14.55 5.48
C ALA A 102 -7.23 -14.19 6.94
N LYS A 103 -6.15 -13.98 7.71
CA LYS A 103 -6.26 -13.55 9.10
C LYS A 103 -6.92 -12.17 9.20
N GLY A 104 -6.44 -11.21 8.40
CA GLY A 104 -6.99 -9.86 8.33
C GLY A 104 -8.41 -9.78 7.75
N HIS A 105 -8.84 -10.71 6.90
CA HIS A 105 -10.16 -10.64 6.26
C HIS A 105 -11.25 -11.45 6.98
N TYR A 106 -10.92 -12.66 7.43
CA TYR A 106 -11.92 -13.61 7.94
C TYR A 106 -11.93 -13.76 9.46
N THR A 107 -10.84 -13.41 10.15
CA THR A 107 -10.72 -13.62 11.61
C THR A 107 -10.57 -12.28 12.34
N GLU A 108 -9.36 -11.85 12.68
CA GLU A 108 -9.09 -10.63 13.45
C GLU A 108 -9.75 -9.37 12.86
N GLY A 109 -9.66 -9.18 11.55
CA GLY A 109 -10.29 -8.00 10.93
C GLY A 109 -11.82 -8.10 10.85
N ALA A 110 -12.39 -9.31 10.90
CA ALA A 110 -13.84 -9.49 11.00
C ALA A 110 -14.35 -9.11 12.40
N GLU A 111 -13.53 -9.25 13.44
CA GLU A 111 -13.85 -8.78 14.79
C GLU A 111 -13.74 -7.24 14.90
N LEU A 112 -12.74 -6.65 14.23
CA LEU A 112 -12.50 -5.19 14.30
C LEU A 112 -13.48 -4.39 13.43
N ILE A 113 -13.96 -4.93 12.31
CA ILE A 113 -14.71 -4.18 11.30
C ILE A 113 -16.00 -3.56 11.82
N ASP A 114 -16.70 -4.21 12.76
CA ASP A 114 -17.95 -3.69 13.32
C ASP A 114 -17.70 -2.39 14.10
N SER A 115 -16.61 -2.33 14.86
CA SER A 115 -16.19 -1.11 15.57
C SER A 115 -15.83 0.01 14.59
N VAL A 116 -15.10 -0.31 13.51
CA VAL A 116 -14.77 0.66 12.46
C VAL A 116 -16.03 1.20 11.78
N LEU A 117 -16.98 0.32 11.45
CA LEU A 117 -18.24 0.70 10.79
C LEU A 117 -19.08 1.64 11.65
N ASP A 118 -19.07 1.49 12.97
CA ASP A 118 -19.78 2.38 13.87
C ASP A 118 -19.14 3.78 13.94
N VAL A 119 -17.80 3.86 13.92
CA VAL A 119 -17.10 5.16 13.80
C VAL A 119 -17.39 5.83 12.45
N VAL A 120 -17.34 5.06 11.35
CA VAL A 120 -17.67 5.57 10.00
C VAL A 120 -19.10 6.11 9.96
N ARG A 121 -20.05 5.45 10.61
CA ARG A 121 -21.44 5.94 10.71
C ARG A 121 -21.51 7.25 11.48
N LYS A 122 -20.83 7.36 12.62
CA LYS A 122 -20.81 8.59 13.42
C LYS A 122 -20.25 9.77 12.62
N GLU A 123 -19.14 9.59 11.91
CA GLU A 123 -18.56 10.64 11.06
C GLU A 123 -19.45 10.98 9.85
N ALA A 124 -20.14 9.98 9.27
CA ALA A 124 -21.08 10.21 8.18
C ALA A 124 -22.38 10.92 8.62
N GLU A 125 -22.80 10.75 9.88
CA GLU A 125 -23.96 11.43 10.46
C GLU A 125 -23.62 12.82 11.04
N GLY A 126 -22.37 13.03 11.45
CA GLY A 126 -21.85 14.33 11.92
C GLY A 126 -21.71 15.38 10.81
N GLY A 127 -21.58 14.95 9.57
CA GLY A 127 -21.72 15.81 8.38
C GLY A 127 -23.13 16.35 8.26
N ARG A 128 -23.34 17.67 8.21
CA ARG A 128 -24.67 18.31 8.25
C ARG A 128 -25.53 17.91 7.05
N VAL A 129 -26.24 16.79 7.13
CA VAL A 129 -27.55 16.56 6.53
C VAL A 129 -28.34 15.62 7.44
N THR A 130 -29.45 16.12 7.95
CA THR A 130 -30.65 15.34 8.31
C THR A 130 -30.88 14.14 7.38
N ILE A 131 -30.44 12.93 7.78
CA ILE A 131 -30.87 11.68 7.11
C ILE A 131 -31.89 10.96 7.99
N LYS A 132 -33.06 11.59 8.17
CA LYS A 132 -34.30 10.80 8.17
C LYS A 132 -34.51 10.35 6.72
N LYS A 133 -34.48 9.03 6.48
CA LYS A 133 -34.67 8.31 5.20
C LYS A 133 -33.45 8.19 4.26
N LYS A 134 -32.50 7.30 4.57
CA LYS A 134 -31.73 6.56 3.53
C LYS A 134 -31.07 5.27 4.05
N ARG A 135 -31.81 4.44 4.78
CA ARG A 135 -31.38 3.12 5.33
C ARG A 135 -30.74 2.12 4.34
N LYS A 136 -30.73 2.37 3.01
CA LYS A 136 -30.19 1.44 1.99
C LYS A 136 -29.13 2.00 1.03
N LYS A 137 -28.95 3.33 0.91
CA LYS A 137 -28.04 3.90 -0.12
C LYS A 137 -26.63 4.18 0.41
N THR A 138 -26.47 4.50 1.70
CA THR A 138 -25.18 4.79 2.33
C THR A 138 -24.30 3.54 2.49
N LYS A 139 -24.89 2.37 2.79
CA LYS A 139 -24.13 1.10 2.81
C LYS A 139 -23.40 0.84 1.48
N LYS A 140 -24.03 1.12 0.33
CA LYS A 140 -23.39 0.93 -0.98
C LYS A 140 -22.28 1.95 -1.29
N SER A 141 -22.43 3.20 -0.86
CA SER A 141 -21.47 4.26 -1.22
C SER A 141 -20.17 4.21 -0.40
N VAL A 142 -20.28 3.81 0.88
CA VAL A 142 -19.12 3.60 1.76
C VAL A 142 -18.37 2.33 1.34
N ILE A 143 -19.09 1.25 1.03
CA ILE A 143 -18.48 0.02 0.48
C ILE A 143 -17.72 0.31 -0.82
N LEU A 144 -18.24 1.19 -1.69
CA LEU A 144 -17.61 1.47 -3.00
C LEU A 144 -16.29 2.26 -2.89
N HIS A 145 -16.15 3.19 -1.93
CA HIS A 145 -14.89 3.92 -1.72
C HIS A 145 -13.84 3.06 -1.01
N VAL A 146 -14.26 2.23 -0.05
CA VAL A 146 -13.39 1.20 0.54
C VAL A 146 -12.94 0.20 -0.54
N LEU A 147 -13.81 -0.14 -1.51
CA LEU A 147 -13.46 -1.00 -2.66
C LEU A 147 -12.45 -0.35 -3.61
N MET A 148 -12.49 0.97 -3.82
CA MET A 148 -11.51 1.65 -4.68
C MET A 148 -10.12 1.70 -4.04
N LEU A 149 -10.04 1.93 -2.72
CA LEU A 149 -8.78 1.78 -1.99
C LEU A 149 -8.31 0.31 -1.97
N PHE A 150 -9.24 -0.64 -1.89
CA PHE A 150 -8.96 -2.08 -2.02
C PHE A 150 -8.47 -2.48 -3.42
N LEU A 151 -8.98 -1.86 -4.49
CA LEU A 151 -8.52 -2.05 -5.86
C LEU A 151 -7.16 -1.40 -6.11
N CYS A 152 -6.89 -0.23 -5.53
CA CYS A 152 -5.56 0.38 -5.56
C CYS A 152 -4.54 -0.48 -4.80
N PHE A 153 -4.93 -1.05 -3.65
CA PHE A 153 -4.11 -1.98 -2.87
C PHE A 153 -3.91 -3.32 -3.60
N LEU A 154 -4.94 -3.88 -4.24
CA LEU A 154 -4.83 -5.08 -5.09
C LEU A 154 -4.02 -4.82 -6.36
N PHE A 155 -4.02 -3.61 -6.91
CA PHE A 155 -3.21 -3.24 -8.08
C PHE A 155 -1.74 -3.10 -7.68
N TYR A 156 -1.44 -2.47 -6.55
CA TYR A 156 -0.09 -2.44 -5.96
C TYR A 156 0.38 -3.82 -5.50
N PHE A 157 -0.51 -4.66 -4.93
CA PHE A 157 -0.18 -6.02 -4.52
C PHE A 157 -0.02 -6.95 -5.73
N ARG A 158 -0.81 -6.80 -6.80
CA ARG A 158 -0.56 -7.51 -8.07
C ARG A 158 0.74 -7.08 -8.69
N ILE A 159 1.09 -5.80 -8.68
CA ILE A 159 2.40 -5.33 -9.16
C ILE A 159 3.53 -5.87 -8.28
N PHE A 160 3.38 -5.90 -6.95
CA PHE A 160 4.42 -6.39 -6.05
C PHE A 160 4.60 -7.91 -6.10
N VAL A 161 3.49 -8.65 -6.23
CA VAL A 161 3.49 -10.10 -6.42
C VAL A 161 3.99 -10.44 -7.82
N LEU A 162 3.54 -9.76 -8.89
CA LEU A 162 4.14 -9.94 -10.22
C LEU A 162 5.61 -9.51 -10.25
N PHE A 163 6.05 -8.49 -9.52
CA PHE A 163 7.44 -8.07 -9.47
C PHE A 163 8.29 -9.08 -8.69
N SER A 164 7.75 -9.68 -7.63
CA SER A 164 8.40 -10.78 -6.90
C SER A 164 8.44 -12.07 -7.72
N TYR A 165 7.37 -12.41 -8.44
CA TYR A 165 7.36 -13.52 -9.41
C TYR A 165 8.26 -13.22 -10.60
N PHE A 166 8.34 -11.98 -11.08
CA PHE A 166 9.22 -11.56 -12.17
C PHE A 166 10.68 -11.61 -11.70
N LEU A 167 11.01 -11.18 -10.49
CA LEU A 167 12.36 -11.34 -9.91
C LEU A 167 12.72 -12.81 -9.69
N CYS A 168 11.77 -13.65 -9.26
CA CYS A 168 11.98 -15.09 -9.11
C CYS A 168 12.17 -15.77 -10.48
N TYR A 169 11.31 -15.49 -11.45
CA TYR A 169 11.44 -15.97 -12.82
C TYR A 169 12.68 -15.40 -13.50
N PHE A 170 13.07 -14.16 -13.23
CA PHE A 170 14.27 -13.56 -13.81
C PHE A 170 15.51 -14.17 -13.20
N ARG A 171 15.52 -14.49 -11.90
CA ARG A 171 16.60 -15.26 -11.25
C ARG A 171 16.69 -16.68 -11.80
N ASP A 172 15.56 -17.36 -11.97
CA ASP A 172 15.51 -18.73 -12.50
C ASP A 172 15.82 -18.77 -14.01
N PHE A 173 15.42 -17.73 -14.76
CA PHE A 173 15.79 -17.51 -16.15
C PHE A 173 17.28 -17.20 -16.28
N LEU A 174 17.87 -16.35 -15.42
CA LEU A 174 19.31 -16.10 -15.41
C LEU A 174 20.09 -17.37 -15.04
N PHE A 175 19.54 -18.19 -14.14
CA PHE A 175 20.12 -19.48 -13.75
C PHE A 175 20.08 -20.48 -14.92
N TYR A 176 18.93 -20.62 -15.59
CA TYR A 176 18.79 -21.46 -16.77
C TYR A 176 19.63 -20.95 -17.95
N PHE A 177 19.69 -19.64 -18.17
CA PHE A 177 20.47 -19.02 -19.23
C PHE A 177 21.97 -19.20 -19.00
N ARG A 178 22.46 -19.07 -17.75
CA ARG A 178 23.85 -19.40 -17.40
C ARG A 178 24.16 -20.88 -17.62
N ARG A 179 23.23 -21.78 -17.29
CA ARG A 179 23.40 -23.23 -17.49
C ARG A 179 23.36 -23.61 -18.97
N LEU A 180 22.53 -22.93 -19.77
CA LEU A 180 22.48 -23.07 -21.23
C LEU A 180 23.76 -22.55 -21.88
N LEU A 181 24.26 -21.38 -21.46
CA LEU A 181 25.56 -20.85 -21.91
C LEU A 181 26.73 -21.78 -21.56
N PHE A 182 26.70 -22.41 -20.39
CA PHE A 182 27.69 -23.43 -20.01
C PHE A 182 27.61 -24.66 -20.92
N TYR A 183 26.40 -25.14 -21.21
CA TYR A 183 26.17 -26.26 -22.12
C TYR A 183 26.63 -25.97 -23.55
N PHE A 184 26.37 -24.76 -24.05
CA PHE A 184 26.87 -24.32 -25.36
C PHE A 184 28.39 -24.17 -25.38
N ARG A 185 29.01 -23.65 -24.30
CA ARG A 185 30.46 -23.56 -24.17
C ARG A 185 31.12 -24.94 -24.20
N ASP A 186 30.60 -25.90 -23.44
CA ASP A 186 31.12 -27.27 -23.39
C ASP A 186 30.94 -27.99 -24.74
N THR A 187 29.83 -27.74 -25.44
CA THR A 187 29.60 -28.31 -26.78
C THR A 187 30.57 -27.73 -27.82
N ILE A 188 30.89 -26.44 -27.74
CA ILE A 188 31.87 -25.79 -28.61
C ILE A 188 33.29 -26.31 -28.32
N GLU A 189 33.68 -26.45 -27.04
CA GLU A 189 34.98 -27.00 -26.65
C GLU A 189 35.14 -28.47 -27.09
N ASN A 190 34.11 -29.29 -26.90
CA ASN A 190 34.14 -30.69 -27.33
C ASN A 190 34.22 -30.82 -28.85
N ASN A 191 33.51 -29.97 -29.61
CA ASN A 191 33.63 -29.94 -31.07
C ASN A 191 35.01 -29.44 -31.54
N ARG A 192 35.65 -28.53 -30.80
CA ARG A 192 37.03 -28.08 -31.08
C ARG A 192 38.04 -29.22 -30.87
N LYS A 193 37.96 -29.91 -29.72
CA LYS A 193 38.80 -31.08 -29.40
C LYS A 193 38.60 -32.23 -30.39
N PHE A 194 37.36 -32.47 -30.84
CA PHE A 194 37.06 -33.49 -31.83
C PHE A 194 37.68 -33.15 -33.20
N LYS A 195 37.61 -31.89 -33.64
CA LYS A 195 38.28 -31.44 -34.87
C LYS A 195 39.81 -31.53 -34.78
N GLU A 196 40.41 -31.18 -33.65
CA GLU A 196 41.86 -31.36 -33.43
C GLU A 196 42.29 -32.81 -33.45
N THR A 197 41.50 -33.70 -32.81
CA THR A 197 41.79 -35.14 -32.80
C THR A 197 41.68 -35.74 -34.21
N LYS A 198 40.66 -35.32 -34.98
CA LYS A 198 40.50 -35.73 -36.37
C LYS A 198 41.63 -35.21 -37.25
N ARG A 199 42.07 -33.96 -37.05
CA ARG A 199 43.22 -33.36 -37.77
C ARG A 199 44.53 -34.07 -37.45
N ASN A 200 44.78 -34.36 -36.17
CA ASN A 200 45.97 -35.10 -35.72
C ASN A 200 45.99 -36.55 -36.22
N ASN A 201 44.82 -37.19 -36.31
CA ASN A 201 44.72 -38.54 -36.89
C ASN A 201 44.96 -38.54 -38.40
N ILE A 202 44.45 -37.54 -39.14
CA ILE A 202 44.72 -37.41 -40.59
C ILE A 202 46.22 -37.21 -40.85
N ILE A 203 46.89 -36.31 -40.11
CA ILE A 203 48.34 -36.10 -40.21
C ILE A 203 49.13 -37.38 -39.91
N LYS A 204 48.73 -38.16 -38.89
CA LYS A 204 49.35 -39.46 -38.58
C LYS A 204 49.13 -40.52 -39.65
N THR A 205 48.04 -40.43 -40.42
CA THR A 205 47.72 -41.40 -41.49
C THR A 205 48.49 -41.05 -42.77
N GLU A 206 48.64 -39.76 -43.08
CA GLU A 206 49.48 -39.28 -44.20
C GLU A 206 50.98 -39.60 -43.96
N MET A 207 51.47 -39.48 -42.72
CA MET A 207 52.87 -39.87 -42.41
C MET A 207 53.13 -41.38 -42.45
N LYS A 208 52.09 -42.23 -42.37
CA LYS A 208 52.21 -43.70 -42.51
C LYS A 208 52.04 -44.21 -43.94
N GLY A 209 51.57 -43.37 -44.86
CA GLY A 209 51.37 -43.72 -46.27
C GLY A 209 52.55 -43.40 -47.19
N ASN A 210 53.66 -42.92 -46.63
CA ASN A 210 54.87 -42.52 -47.38
C ASN A 210 56.10 -43.40 -47.08
N HIS A 211 55.88 -44.67 -46.72
CA HIS A 211 56.92 -45.71 -46.67
C HIS A 211 56.47 -46.94 -47.46
#